data_AF-A0A5J5F187-F1
#
_entry.id   AF-A0A5J5F187-F1
#
_cell.length_a   1.000
_cell.length_b   1.000
_cell.length_c   1.000
_cell.angle_alpha   90.00
_cell.angle_beta   90.00
_cell.angle_gamma   90.00
#
_symmetry.space_group_name_H-M   'P 1'
#
loop_
_entity.id
_entity.type
_entity.pdbx_description
1 polymer ?
#
loop_
_entity_poly.entity_id
_entity_poly.type
_entity_poly.pdbx_seq_one_letter_code
_entity_poly.pdbx_strand_id
1 'polypeptide(L)'
;MSLLPTPPPEYEHEKSNFLVASPYTDLAHLLDLATLSPPCQLIATALTAMQAVTDSYATTAYEDAFNWADVVARLAQLAEAGGYTYPETSFYVIVFRSRVPHSTSRAYLGDLDAETHREAVASGGLLKYWFGTPDKDGRNLATCLWRNRSDAKRGGAGKGHAQAMLEVRGLYLEWRVERLRFIVGEGAKSWRIVQWED
;
A
#
# COMPACT_ATOMS: atom_id res chain seq x y z
N MET A 1 -32.52 -10.08 -50.89
CA MET A 1 -32.19 -8.99 -49.94
C MET A 1 -31.76 -9.62 -48.64
N SER A 2 -30.46 -9.81 -48.44
CA SER A 2 -29.91 -10.44 -47.23
C SER A 2 -29.71 -9.34 -46.18
N LEU A 3 -30.42 -9.44 -45.07
CA LEU A 3 -30.26 -8.57 -43.91
C LEU A 3 -28.93 -8.90 -43.24
N LEU A 4 -28.04 -7.90 -43.14
CA LEU A 4 -26.83 -8.02 -42.34
C LEU A 4 -27.23 -8.08 -40.85
N PRO A 5 -26.61 -8.95 -40.04
CA PRO A 5 -26.88 -9.00 -38.62
C PRO A 5 -26.40 -7.72 -37.92
N THR A 6 -27.22 -7.21 -37.01
CA THR A 6 -26.90 -6.10 -36.11
C THR A 6 -25.67 -6.47 -35.26
N PRO A 7 -24.68 -5.56 -35.13
CA PRO A 7 -23.55 -5.81 -34.23
C PRO A 7 -24.06 -5.91 -32.78
N PRO A 8 -23.42 -6.76 -31.94
CA PRO A 8 -23.77 -6.86 -30.53
C PRO A 8 -23.53 -5.52 -29.82
N PRO A 9 -24.27 -5.23 -28.73
CA PRO A 9 -24.04 -4.02 -27.95
C PRO A 9 -22.58 -3.99 -27.47
N GLU A 10 -21.92 -2.87 -27.70
CA GLU A 10 -20.60 -2.60 -27.13
C GLU A 10 -20.71 -2.76 -25.61
N TYR A 11 -20.01 -3.75 -25.07
CA TYR A 11 -19.81 -3.88 -23.63
C TYR A 11 -19.04 -2.63 -23.20
N GLU A 12 -19.73 -1.66 -22.60
CA GLU A 12 -19.10 -0.66 -21.77
C GLU A 12 -18.19 -1.42 -20.80
N HIS A 13 -16.88 -1.20 -20.91
CA HIS A 13 -15.90 -1.78 -20.00
C HIS A 13 -16.22 -1.16 -18.63
N GLU A 14 -17.02 -1.84 -17.80
CA GLU A 14 -17.23 -1.47 -16.41
C GLU A 14 -15.84 -1.37 -15.80
N LYS A 15 -15.42 -0.15 -15.45
CA LYS A 15 -14.15 0.07 -14.75
C LYS A 15 -14.29 -0.66 -13.42
N SER A 16 -13.58 -1.77 -13.28
CA SER A 16 -13.51 -2.52 -12.03
C SER A 16 -13.12 -1.56 -10.90
N ASN A 17 -13.92 -1.53 -9.82
CA ASN A 17 -13.62 -0.75 -8.61
C ASN A 17 -12.42 -1.32 -7.82
N PHE A 18 -11.92 -2.49 -8.21
CA PHE A 18 -10.82 -3.16 -7.53
C PHE A 18 -9.46 -2.71 -8.05
N LEU A 19 -8.61 -2.30 -7.13
CA LEU A 19 -7.26 -1.81 -7.39
C LEU A 19 -6.21 -2.78 -6.84
N VAL A 20 -5.20 -3.09 -7.66
CA VAL A 20 -3.98 -3.78 -7.20
C VAL A 20 -3.12 -2.78 -6.41
N ALA A 21 -3.32 -2.75 -5.10
CA ALA A 21 -2.63 -1.85 -4.17
C ALA A 21 -1.54 -2.56 -3.35
N SER A 22 -1.11 -3.76 -3.77
CA SER A 22 -0.07 -4.57 -3.12
C SER A 22 0.63 -5.48 -4.14
N PRO A 23 1.69 -6.22 -3.74
CA PRO A 23 2.25 -7.29 -4.57
C PRO A 23 1.30 -8.47 -4.84
N TYR A 24 0.18 -8.57 -4.12
CA TYR A 24 -0.81 -9.64 -4.28
C TYR A 24 -1.93 -9.24 -5.25
N THR A 25 -2.25 -10.12 -6.19
CA THR A 25 -3.20 -9.85 -7.29
C THR A 25 -4.52 -10.61 -7.20
N ASP A 26 -4.65 -11.57 -6.28
CA ASP A 26 -5.91 -12.28 -6.10
C ASP A 26 -6.99 -11.35 -5.53
N LEU A 27 -8.25 -11.60 -5.90
CA LEU A 27 -9.39 -10.73 -5.58
C LEU A 27 -9.48 -10.38 -4.09
N ALA A 28 -9.17 -11.34 -3.19
CA ALA A 28 -9.21 -11.14 -1.74
C ALA A 28 -8.17 -10.14 -1.21
N HIS A 29 -7.20 -9.74 -2.03
CA HIS A 29 -6.17 -8.75 -1.70
C HIS A 29 -6.37 -7.41 -2.42
N LEU A 30 -7.36 -7.31 -3.31
CA LEU A 30 -7.58 -6.08 -4.06
C LEU A 30 -8.30 -5.05 -3.19
N LEU A 31 -7.88 -3.80 -3.33
CA LEU A 31 -8.51 -2.67 -2.67
C LEU A 31 -9.77 -2.27 -3.42
N ASP A 32 -10.93 -2.34 -2.77
CA ASP A 32 -12.18 -1.82 -3.32
C ASP A 32 -12.25 -0.29 -3.14
N LEU A 33 -12.07 0.44 -4.25
CA LEU A 33 -12.11 1.90 -4.28
C LEU A 33 -13.48 2.47 -3.90
N ALA A 34 -14.58 1.72 -4.08
CA ALA A 34 -15.92 2.18 -3.73
C ALA A 34 -16.09 2.36 -2.21
N THR A 35 -15.23 1.75 -1.40
CA THR A 35 -15.25 1.87 0.07
C THR A 35 -14.52 3.13 0.59
N LEU A 36 -13.90 3.90 -0.31
CA LEU A 36 -13.03 5.01 0.03
C LEU A 36 -13.66 6.36 -0.31
N SER A 37 -13.28 7.40 0.43
CA SER A 37 -13.57 8.78 0.05
C SER A 37 -12.76 9.21 -1.18
N PRO A 38 -13.18 10.25 -1.93
CA PRO A 38 -12.46 10.69 -3.13
C PRO A 38 -10.95 10.97 -2.91
N PRO A 39 -10.51 11.65 -1.83
CA PRO A 39 -9.07 11.83 -1.57
C PRO A 39 -8.31 10.51 -1.39
N CYS A 40 -8.96 9.52 -0.77
CA CYS A 40 -8.38 8.19 -0.54
C CYS A 40 -8.32 7.37 -1.83
N GLN A 41 -9.33 7.46 -2.70
CA GLN A 41 -9.33 6.80 -4.01
C GLN A 41 -8.18 7.33 -4.89
N LEU A 42 -8.02 8.66 -4.94
CA LEU A 42 -6.99 9.30 -5.74
C LEU A 42 -5.58 8.95 -5.26
N ILE A 43 -5.30 9.03 -3.95
CA ILE A 43 -3.97 8.67 -3.44
C ILE A 43 -3.68 7.17 -3.58
N ALA A 44 -4.65 6.29 -3.34
CA ALA A 44 -4.46 4.84 -3.53
C ALA A 44 -4.10 4.52 -4.99
N THR A 45 -4.78 5.18 -5.93
CA THR A 45 -4.48 5.08 -7.36
C THR A 45 -3.09 5.61 -7.68
N ALA A 46 -2.70 6.77 -7.14
CA ALA A 46 -1.36 7.33 -7.34
C ALA A 46 -0.25 6.44 -6.76
N LEU A 47 -0.49 5.82 -5.60
CA LEU A 47 0.44 4.89 -4.93
C LEU A 47 0.70 3.60 -5.72
N THR A 48 -0.05 3.31 -6.79
CA THR A 48 0.31 2.23 -7.72
C THR A 48 1.64 2.49 -8.43
N ALA A 49 2.03 3.75 -8.60
CA ALA A 49 3.32 4.16 -9.16
C ALA A 49 4.46 4.22 -8.13
N MET A 50 4.17 3.90 -6.85
CA MET A 50 5.18 3.91 -5.79
C MET A 50 6.20 2.80 -6.01
N GLN A 51 7.48 3.18 -6.07
CA GLN A 51 8.63 2.29 -6.21
C GLN A 51 9.79 2.76 -5.34
N ALA A 52 10.62 1.82 -4.91
CA ALA A 52 11.88 2.16 -4.25
C ALA A 52 12.83 2.83 -5.25
N VAL A 53 13.56 3.86 -4.80
CA VAL A 53 14.53 4.61 -5.65
C VAL A 53 15.99 4.32 -5.28
N THR A 54 16.21 3.50 -4.25
CA THR A 54 17.54 3.06 -3.82
C THR A 54 17.53 1.56 -3.58
N ASP A 55 18.60 0.85 -3.91
CA ASP A 55 18.73 -0.58 -3.55
C ASP A 55 18.85 -0.78 -2.02
N SER A 56 19.25 0.26 -1.30
CA SER A 56 19.39 0.28 0.15
C SER A 56 18.13 0.74 0.90
N TYR A 57 16.94 0.72 0.25
CA TYR A 57 15.68 1.22 0.84
C TYR A 57 15.41 0.68 2.26
N ALA A 58 15.90 -0.52 2.59
CA ALA A 58 15.76 -1.15 3.90
C ALA A 58 16.44 -0.35 5.03
N THR A 59 17.45 0.48 4.71
CA THR A 59 18.19 1.31 5.68
C THR A 59 18.12 2.81 5.38
N THR A 60 17.78 3.21 4.15
CA THR A 60 17.52 4.61 3.77
C THR A 60 16.34 5.21 4.57
N ALA A 61 16.42 6.50 4.90
CA ALA A 61 15.30 7.24 5.48
C ALA A 61 14.03 7.07 4.62
N TYR A 62 12.85 6.96 5.23
CA TYR A 62 11.67 6.51 4.51
C TYR A 62 11.20 7.51 3.43
N GLU A 63 11.38 8.80 3.71
CA GLU A 63 11.16 9.92 2.79
C GLU A 63 12.09 9.92 1.57
N ASP A 64 13.25 9.27 1.67
CA ASP A 64 14.25 9.19 0.59
C ASP A 64 14.26 7.79 -0.08
N ALA A 65 13.59 6.80 0.52
CA ALA A 65 13.59 5.43 0.05
C ALA A 65 12.69 5.21 -1.19
N PHE A 66 11.68 6.06 -1.39
CA PHE A 66 10.67 5.93 -2.44
C PHE A 66 10.50 7.21 -3.24
N ASN A 67 9.91 7.08 -4.43
CA ASN A 67 9.63 8.17 -5.37
C ASN A 67 8.40 9.03 -4.96
N TRP A 68 8.36 9.54 -3.74
CA TRP A 68 7.20 10.30 -3.22
C TRP A 68 6.82 11.51 -4.07
N ALA A 69 7.81 12.21 -4.63
CA ALA A 69 7.56 13.33 -5.54
C ALA A 69 6.75 12.91 -6.78
N ASP A 70 7.08 11.76 -7.38
CA ASP A 70 6.36 11.23 -8.54
C ASP A 70 4.95 10.77 -8.17
N VAL A 71 4.78 10.13 -7.00
CA VAL A 71 3.47 9.75 -6.48
C VAL A 71 2.57 10.97 -6.30
N VAL A 72 3.09 12.06 -5.74
CA VAL A 72 2.32 13.29 -5.51
C VAL A 72 2.04 14.03 -6.81
N ALA A 73 2.99 14.06 -7.75
CA ALA A 73 2.76 14.59 -9.09
C ALA A 73 1.67 13.80 -9.83
N ARG A 74 1.68 12.46 -9.72
CA ARG A 74 0.62 11.61 -10.28
C ARG A 74 -0.73 11.88 -9.63
N LEU A 75 -0.76 12.07 -8.31
CA LEU A 75 -1.97 12.47 -7.60
C LEU A 75 -2.54 13.80 -8.12
N ALA A 76 -1.69 14.81 -8.30
CA ALA A 76 -2.10 16.10 -8.86
C ALA A 76 -2.73 15.95 -10.25
N GLN A 77 -2.11 15.17 -11.13
CA GLN A 77 -2.65 14.88 -12.47
C GLN A 77 -4.01 14.17 -12.42
N LEU A 78 -4.16 13.19 -11.52
CA LEU A 78 -5.43 12.46 -11.34
C LEU A 78 -6.53 13.39 -10.83
N ALA A 79 -6.21 14.28 -9.89
CA ALA A 79 -7.14 15.26 -9.35
C ALA A 79 -7.56 16.28 -10.41
N GLU A 80 -6.61 16.83 -11.17
CA GLU A 80 -6.86 17.78 -12.26
C GLU A 80 -7.73 17.16 -13.37
N ALA A 81 -7.41 15.95 -13.81
CA ALA A 81 -8.18 15.24 -14.83
C ALA A 81 -9.64 14.99 -14.40
N GLY A 82 -9.90 14.87 -13.10
CA GLY A 82 -11.23 14.73 -12.51
C GLY A 82 -11.91 16.05 -12.15
N GLY A 83 -11.29 17.22 -12.40
CA GLY A 83 -11.81 18.51 -11.96
C GLY A 83 -11.89 18.64 -10.43
N TYR A 84 -11.05 17.89 -9.70
CA TYR A 84 -11.08 17.78 -8.25
C TYR A 84 -9.95 18.60 -7.61
N THR A 85 -10.30 19.47 -6.65
CA THR A 85 -9.28 20.13 -5.82
C THR A 85 -8.96 19.22 -4.64
N TYR A 86 -7.76 18.65 -4.63
CA TYR A 86 -7.33 17.74 -3.57
C TYR A 86 -7.20 18.51 -2.23
N PRO A 87 -7.92 18.13 -1.17
CA PRO A 87 -7.77 18.81 0.13
C PRO A 87 -6.46 18.40 0.80
N GLU A 88 -5.93 19.24 1.69
CA GLU A 88 -4.85 18.78 2.57
C GLU A 88 -5.32 17.54 3.34
N THR A 89 -4.58 16.44 3.19
CA THR A 89 -4.95 15.14 3.73
C THR A 89 -3.72 14.48 4.33
N SER A 90 -3.89 13.81 5.47
CA SER A 90 -2.83 13.04 6.11
C SER A 90 -3.18 11.57 6.22
N PHE A 91 -2.17 10.73 6.12
CA PHE A 91 -2.26 9.28 6.13
C PHE A 91 -1.35 8.70 7.20
N TYR A 92 -1.79 7.60 7.79
CA TYR A 92 -1.00 6.88 8.78
C TYR A 92 -0.13 5.83 8.08
N VAL A 93 1.16 5.84 8.36
CA VAL A 93 2.14 4.98 7.70
C VAL A 93 2.82 4.11 8.74
N ILE A 94 2.92 2.81 8.44
CA ILE A 94 3.75 1.88 9.20
C ILE A 94 4.91 1.48 8.31
N VAL A 95 6.12 1.54 8.85
CA VAL A 95 7.34 1.03 8.21
C VAL A 95 7.91 -0.07 9.10
N PHE A 96 7.85 -1.31 8.62
CA PHE A 96 8.46 -2.45 9.28
C PHE A 96 9.80 -2.73 8.60
N ARG A 97 10.89 -2.53 9.33
CA ARG A 97 12.24 -2.85 8.87
C ARG A 97 12.74 -4.06 9.62
N SER A 98 13.33 -4.99 8.91
CA SER A 98 13.74 -6.27 9.47
C SER A 98 15.04 -6.75 8.89
N ARG A 99 15.66 -7.72 9.56
CA ARG A 99 16.73 -8.55 9.01
C ARG A 99 16.45 -9.99 9.33
N VAL A 100 16.55 -10.84 8.32
CA VAL A 100 16.36 -12.29 8.46
C VAL A 100 17.68 -13.02 8.22
N PRO A 101 17.89 -14.19 8.84
CA PRO A 101 18.95 -15.12 8.42
C PRO A 101 18.80 -15.49 6.94
N HIS A 102 19.93 -15.76 6.26
CA HIS A 102 19.92 -16.27 4.88
C HIS A 102 19.20 -17.62 4.75
N SER A 103 19.13 -18.39 5.84
CA SER A 103 18.44 -19.68 5.89
C SER A 103 16.92 -19.56 6.01
N THR A 104 16.37 -18.34 6.19
CA THR A 104 14.93 -18.15 6.38
C THR A 104 14.15 -18.48 5.12
N SER A 105 13.17 -19.36 5.25
CA SER A 105 12.25 -19.70 4.15
C SER A 105 11.42 -18.48 3.75
N ARG A 106 11.66 -17.99 2.53
CA ARG A 106 10.92 -16.84 1.99
C ARG A 106 9.49 -17.18 1.59
N ALA A 107 9.26 -18.41 1.12
CA ALA A 107 7.92 -18.89 0.81
C ALA A 107 7.03 -18.88 2.06
N TYR A 108 7.53 -19.44 3.16
CA TYR A 108 6.80 -19.49 4.43
C TYR A 108 6.47 -18.08 4.97
N LEU A 109 7.43 -17.15 4.93
CA LEU A 109 7.15 -15.76 5.30
C LEU A 109 6.11 -15.11 4.37
N GLY A 110 6.16 -15.43 3.07
CA GLY A 110 5.20 -14.94 2.08
C GLY A 110 3.78 -15.45 2.33
N ASP A 111 3.63 -16.71 2.74
CA ASP A 111 2.32 -17.31 3.05
C ASP A 111 1.68 -16.65 4.27
N LEU A 112 2.48 -16.44 5.33
CA LEU A 112 2.04 -15.70 6.52
C LEU A 112 1.67 -14.26 6.16
N ASP A 113 2.52 -13.58 5.41
CA ASP A 113 2.28 -12.20 5.00
C ASP A 113 1.00 -12.06 4.17
N ALA A 114 0.76 -12.96 3.21
CA ALA A 114 -0.42 -12.95 2.37
C ALA A 114 -1.70 -13.08 3.21
N GLU A 115 -1.75 -14.03 4.14
CA GLU A 115 -2.92 -14.20 5.00
C GLU A 115 -3.18 -12.96 5.87
N THR A 116 -2.13 -12.36 6.46
CA THR A 116 -2.31 -11.12 7.23
C THR A 116 -2.71 -9.93 6.36
N HIS A 117 -2.22 -9.84 5.12
CA HIS A 117 -2.62 -8.82 4.16
C HIS A 117 -4.09 -8.96 3.77
N ARG A 118 -4.57 -10.20 3.56
CA ARG A 118 -5.99 -10.50 3.30
C ARG A 118 -6.90 -9.98 4.42
N GLU A 119 -6.52 -10.24 5.68
CA GLU A 119 -7.26 -9.73 6.85
C GLU A 119 -7.23 -8.19 6.93
N ALA A 120 -6.08 -7.58 6.61
CA ALA A 120 -5.92 -6.14 6.58
C ALA A 120 -6.83 -5.46 5.53
N VAL A 121 -6.91 -6.03 4.31
CA VAL A 121 -7.82 -5.57 3.25
C VAL A 121 -9.27 -5.72 3.70
N ALA A 122 -9.65 -6.89 4.24
CA ALA A 122 -11.02 -7.15 4.70
C ALA A 122 -11.45 -6.23 5.85
N SER A 123 -10.51 -5.77 6.68
CA SER A 123 -10.76 -4.82 7.78
C SER A 123 -11.02 -3.38 7.31
N GLY A 124 -10.64 -3.07 6.06
CA GLY A 124 -10.85 -1.79 5.40
C GLY A 124 -9.89 -0.68 5.84
N GLY A 125 -9.65 0.27 4.92
CA GLY A 125 -8.85 1.47 5.16
C GLY A 125 -7.35 1.34 4.88
N LEU A 126 -6.88 0.16 4.44
CA LEU A 126 -5.56 -0.01 3.83
C LEU A 126 -5.58 0.62 2.42
N LEU A 127 -4.62 1.51 2.13
CA LEU A 127 -4.52 2.23 0.87
C LEU A 127 -3.41 1.70 -0.04
N LYS A 128 -2.33 1.19 0.57
CA LYS A 128 -1.19 0.59 -0.12
C LYS A 128 -0.49 -0.36 0.83
N TYR A 129 -0.05 -1.48 0.30
CA TYR A 129 0.95 -2.34 0.91
C TYR A 129 2.12 -2.54 -0.05
N TRP A 130 3.33 -2.62 0.48
CA TRP A 130 4.54 -2.85 -0.30
C TRP A 130 5.56 -3.56 0.56
N PHE A 131 6.30 -4.51 -0.02
CA PHE A 131 7.48 -5.08 0.61
C PHE A 131 8.58 -5.29 -0.43
N GLY A 132 9.82 -5.22 0.04
CA GLY A 132 10.99 -5.47 -0.76
C GLY A 132 11.49 -6.90 -0.70
N THR A 133 12.66 -7.10 -1.29
CA THR A 133 13.46 -8.32 -1.14
C THR A 133 14.65 -8.03 -0.23
N PRO A 134 14.93 -8.87 0.79
CA PRO A 134 16.11 -8.76 1.63
C PRO A 134 17.38 -8.52 0.83
N ASP A 135 18.18 -7.57 1.28
CA ASP A 135 19.49 -7.28 0.72
C ASP A 135 20.50 -8.41 1.02
N LYS A 136 21.75 -8.23 0.58
CA LYS A 136 22.85 -9.17 0.81
C LYS A 136 23.15 -9.46 2.29
N ASP A 137 22.69 -8.62 3.22
CA ASP A 137 22.86 -8.78 4.67
C ASP A 137 21.56 -9.30 5.34
N GLY A 138 20.53 -9.59 4.53
CA GLY A 138 19.23 -10.06 4.94
C GLY A 138 18.25 -8.96 5.35
N ARG A 139 18.57 -7.66 5.14
CA ARG A 139 17.72 -6.53 5.56
C ARG A 139 16.61 -6.25 4.56
N ASN A 140 15.40 -6.04 5.06
CA ASN A 140 14.23 -5.73 4.23
C ASN A 140 13.37 -4.61 4.83
N LEU A 141 12.44 -4.11 4.03
CA LEU A 141 11.38 -3.19 4.45
C LEU A 141 10.05 -3.68 3.90
N ALA A 142 9.03 -3.65 4.76
CA ALA A 142 7.63 -3.69 4.40
C ALA A 142 6.95 -2.41 4.90
N THR A 143 5.99 -1.89 4.15
CA THR A 143 5.27 -0.68 4.53
C THR A 143 3.81 -0.75 4.12
N CYS A 144 2.96 -0.18 4.97
CA CYS A 144 1.55 0.03 4.65
C CYS A 144 1.12 1.46 4.94
N LEU A 145 0.27 1.98 4.07
CA LEU A 145 -0.36 3.29 4.20
C LEU A 145 -1.85 3.08 4.48
N TRP A 146 -2.35 3.78 5.48
CA TRP A 146 -3.71 3.67 5.99
C TRP A 146 -4.38 5.03 6.00
N ARG A 147 -5.71 5.05 5.87
CA ARG A 147 -6.49 6.29 6.04
C ARG A 147 -6.20 6.98 7.37
N ASN A 148 -6.05 6.18 8.44
CA ASN A 148 -5.80 6.65 9.80
C ASN A 148 -5.27 5.51 10.70
N ARG A 149 -4.81 5.87 11.91
CA ARG A 149 -4.28 4.93 12.92
C ARG A 149 -5.31 3.91 13.40
N SER A 150 -6.58 4.31 13.54
CA SER A 150 -7.66 3.42 13.96
C SER A 150 -7.90 2.29 12.95
N ASP A 151 -7.82 2.59 11.66
CA ASP A 151 -7.93 1.59 10.59
C ASP A 151 -6.74 0.62 10.64
N ALA A 152 -5.52 1.14 10.78
CA ALA A 152 -4.33 0.31 10.94
C ALA A 152 -4.41 -0.63 12.15
N LYS A 153 -4.95 -0.13 13.28
CA LYS A 153 -5.14 -0.94 14.48
C LYS A 153 -6.15 -2.07 14.25
N ARG A 154 -7.24 -1.82 13.52
CA ARG A 154 -8.22 -2.87 13.18
C ARG A 154 -7.60 -3.90 12.23
N GLY A 155 -6.88 -3.45 11.20
CA GLY A 155 -6.21 -4.35 10.25
C GLY A 155 -5.15 -5.25 10.87
N GLY A 156 -4.43 -4.77 11.90
CA GLY A 156 -3.45 -5.56 12.65
C GLY A 156 -4.03 -6.40 13.80
N ALA A 157 -5.35 -6.37 14.04
CA ALA A 157 -5.99 -7.09 15.16
C ALA A 157 -6.59 -8.45 14.75
N GLY A 158 -6.41 -8.87 13.50
CA GLY A 158 -6.90 -10.14 12.97
C GLY A 158 -6.25 -11.36 13.62
N LYS A 159 -6.92 -12.52 13.51
CA LYS A 159 -6.42 -13.78 14.09
C LYS A 159 -5.19 -14.28 13.33
N GLY A 160 -5.20 -14.16 12.01
CA GLY A 160 -4.05 -14.43 11.14
C GLY A 160 -2.87 -13.53 11.51
N HIS A 161 -3.10 -12.24 11.75
CA HIS A 161 -2.06 -11.32 12.21
C HIS A 161 -1.47 -11.73 13.56
N ALA A 162 -2.31 -12.10 14.54
CA ALA A 162 -1.84 -12.59 15.83
C ALA A 162 -1.04 -13.91 15.70
N GLN A 163 -1.52 -14.84 14.87
CA GLN A 163 -0.85 -16.12 14.62
C GLN A 163 0.49 -15.93 13.90
N ALA A 164 0.53 -15.10 12.85
CA ALA A 164 1.77 -14.78 12.14
C ALA A 164 2.80 -14.16 13.08
N MET A 165 2.39 -13.24 13.96
CA MET A 165 3.29 -12.65 14.97
C MET A 165 3.86 -13.69 15.96
N LEU A 166 3.12 -14.75 16.27
CA LEU A 166 3.61 -15.87 17.08
C LEU A 166 4.57 -16.76 16.29
N GLU A 167 4.25 -17.05 15.03
CA GLU A 167 5.05 -17.91 14.15
C GLU A 167 6.38 -17.29 13.73
N VAL A 168 6.40 -15.97 13.48
CA VAL A 168 7.64 -15.25 13.14
C VAL A 168 8.47 -14.88 14.36
N ARG A 169 8.01 -15.24 15.57
CA ARG A 169 8.71 -14.92 16.81
C ARG A 169 10.08 -15.60 16.82
N GLY A 170 11.12 -14.78 16.78
CA GLY A 170 12.52 -15.26 16.76
C GLY A 170 13.07 -15.58 15.37
N LEU A 171 12.30 -15.39 14.29
CA LEU A 171 12.81 -15.52 12.92
C LEU A 171 13.67 -14.32 12.50
N TYR A 172 13.37 -13.13 13.03
CA TYR A 172 14.10 -11.91 12.73
C TYR A 172 15.32 -11.75 13.64
N LEU A 173 16.49 -11.50 13.05
CA LEU A 173 17.70 -11.12 13.77
C LEU A 173 17.56 -9.73 14.41
N GLU A 174 16.92 -8.82 13.69
CA GLU A 174 16.58 -7.48 14.13
C GLU A 174 15.28 -7.05 13.45
N TRP A 175 14.48 -6.26 14.14
CA TRP A 175 13.32 -5.61 13.55
C TRP A 175 12.99 -4.33 14.30
N ARG A 176 12.39 -3.38 13.57
CA ARG A 176 11.81 -2.16 14.15
C ARG A 176 10.57 -1.73 13.37
N VAL A 177 9.69 -1.03 14.07
CA VAL A 177 8.49 -0.42 13.49
C VAL A 177 8.58 1.08 13.66
N GLU A 178 8.51 1.81 12.56
CA GLU A 178 8.35 3.26 12.54
C GLU A 178 6.88 3.59 12.26
N ARG A 179 6.36 4.61 12.94
CA ARG A 179 5.00 5.13 12.74
C ARG A 179 5.14 6.54 12.24
N LEU A 180 4.71 6.78 11.00
CA LEU A 180 4.89 8.05 10.33
C LEU A 180 3.53 8.62 9.91
N ARG A 181 3.53 9.91 9.61
CA ARG A 181 2.42 10.62 8.99
C ARG A 181 2.86 11.11 7.62
N PHE A 182 2.21 10.64 6.56
CA PHE A 182 2.37 11.19 5.23
C PHE A 182 1.32 12.29 5.02
N ILE A 183 1.75 13.51 4.76
CA ILE A 183 0.88 14.68 4.61
C ILE A 183 1.01 15.16 3.18
N VAL A 184 -0.11 15.20 2.48
CA VAL A 184 -0.23 15.81 1.15
C VAL A 184 -0.94 17.15 1.33
N GLY A 185 -0.30 18.22 0.89
CA GLY A 185 -0.85 19.56 0.94
C GLY A 185 -2.00 19.76 -0.06
N GLU A 186 -2.72 20.87 0.11
CA GLU A 186 -3.82 21.24 -0.78
C GLU A 186 -3.37 21.29 -2.26
N GLY A 187 -4.24 20.79 -3.14
CA GLY A 187 -4.00 20.62 -4.57
C GLY A 187 -2.88 19.63 -4.90
N ALA A 188 -2.43 18.82 -3.94
CA ALA A 188 -1.26 17.95 -4.07
C ALA A 188 0.01 18.73 -4.48
N LYS A 189 0.14 19.98 -4.03
CA LYS A 189 1.26 20.87 -4.39
C LYS A 189 2.52 20.67 -3.56
N SER A 190 2.39 20.01 -2.41
CA SER A 190 3.48 19.75 -1.49
C SER A 190 3.24 18.44 -0.75
N TRP A 191 4.31 17.89 -0.20
CA TRP A 191 4.20 16.74 0.67
C TRP A 191 5.29 16.76 1.73
N ARG A 192 5.06 16.04 2.82
CA ARG A 192 6.07 15.73 3.83
C ARG A 192 5.74 14.44 4.55
N ILE A 193 6.77 13.78 5.04
CA ILE A 193 6.64 12.64 5.94
C ILE A 193 7.27 13.05 7.26
N VAL A 194 6.54 12.85 8.34
CA VAL A 194 6.99 13.19 9.70
C VAL A 194 6.73 12.02 10.63
N GLN A 195 7.39 12.00 11.78
CA GLN A 195 7.08 11.04 12.84
C GLN A 195 5.63 11.22 13.29
N TRP A 196 4.97 10.11 13.62
CA TRP A 196 3.64 10.15 14.20
C TRP A 196 3.74 10.51 15.69
N GLU A 197 3.06 11.58 16.08
CA GLU A 197 2.84 11.97 17.47
C GLU A 197 1.39 11.63 17.85
N ASP A 198 1.23 10.95 19.00
CA ASP A 198 -0.07 10.50 19.54
C ASP A 198 -0.88 11.65 20.16
#